data_AF-A0A9X5F4E7-F1
#
_entry.id   AF-A0A9X5F4E7-F1
#
_cell.length_a   1.000
_cell.length_b   1.000
_cell.length_c   1.000
_cell.angle_alpha   90.00
_cell.angle_beta   90.00
_cell.angle_gamma   90.00
#
_symmetry.space_group_name_H-M   'P 1'
#
loop_
_entity.id
_entity.type
_entity.pdbx_description
1 polymer ?
#
loop_
_entity_poly.entity_id
_entity_poly.type
_entity_poly.pdbx_seq_one_letter_code
_entity_poly.pdbx_strand_id
1 'polypeptide(L)'
;MKNKSYKLMAVMFTVFCIVLCSVTYWLYQNNENDKRFECYSLTTFPKAPPVGNLTLLTHFILNQDDEGVITFTGENDDSESKLQVSREVHFDYRWMENGKLNIFNINVVINQSDTISDDVFKVNVFNFQRPEIHMFIHRFKNSYVLGSLSSPISMCVDKDNML
;
A
#
# COMPACT_ATOMS: atom_id res chain seq x y z
N MET A 1 1.50 -60.75 14.07
CA MET A 1 0.61 -59.89 13.27
C MET A 1 0.42 -58.48 13.86
N LYS A 2 0.13 -58.30 15.16
CA LYS A 2 -0.08 -56.98 15.80
C LYS A 2 1.00 -55.91 15.53
N ASN A 3 2.27 -56.28 15.51
CA ASN A 3 3.38 -55.33 15.36
C ASN A 3 3.51 -54.73 13.94
N LYS A 4 3.01 -55.45 12.91
CA LYS A 4 3.04 -54.99 11.51
C LYS A 4 1.87 -54.02 11.23
N SER A 5 0.72 -54.30 11.82
CA SER A 5 -0.47 -53.44 11.78
C SER A 5 -0.23 -52.10 12.48
N TYR A 6 0.43 -52.10 13.64
CA TYR A 6 0.78 -50.87 14.35
C TYR A 6 1.77 -50.00 13.56
N LYS A 7 2.80 -50.61 12.95
CA LYS A 7 3.72 -49.89 12.07
C LYS A 7 3.02 -49.29 10.86
N LEU A 8 2.08 -50.02 10.24
CA LEU A 8 1.31 -49.50 9.10
C LEU A 8 0.42 -48.32 9.51
N MET A 9 -0.23 -48.42 10.67
CA MET A 9 -1.09 -47.36 11.22
C MET A 9 -0.26 -46.11 11.57
N ALA A 10 0.91 -46.28 12.18
CA ALA A 10 1.83 -45.19 12.48
C ALA A 10 2.32 -44.48 11.22
N VAL A 11 2.64 -45.23 10.15
CA VAL A 11 3.05 -44.65 8.85
C VAL A 11 1.91 -43.88 8.19
N MET A 12 0.67 -44.39 8.23
CA MET A 12 -0.46 -43.63 7.69
C MET A 12 -0.71 -42.34 8.47
N PHE A 13 -0.55 -42.37 9.80
CA PHE A 13 -0.72 -41.19 10.63
C PHE A 13 0.37 -40.14 10.36
N THR A 14 1.63 -40.54 10.21
CA THR A 14 2.70 -39.60 9.86
C THR A 14 2.51 -38.99 8.48
N VAL A 15 2.11 -39.78 7.47
CA VAL A 15 1.78 -39.24 6.14
C VAL A 15 0.62 -38.25 6.20
N PHE A 16 -0.42 -38.56 6.98
CA PHE A 16 -1.56 -37.65 7.18
C PHE A 16 -1.14 -36.33 7.83
N CYS A 17 -0.29 -36.36 8.85
CA CYS A 17 0.26 -35.15 9.48
C CYS A 17 1.10 -34.32 8.51
N ILE A 18 1.92 -34.95 7.66
CA ILE A 18 2.72 -34.23 6.66
C ILE A 18 1.82 -33.52 5.65
N VAL A 19 0.77 -34.20 5.16
CA VAL A 19 -0.21 -33.61 4.23
C VAL A 19 -0.98 -32.47 4.87
N LEU A 20 -1.40 -32.61 6.13
CA LEU A 20 -2.05 -31.53 6.87
C LEU A 20 -1.13 -30.31 7.01
N CYS A 21 0.12 -30.51 7.43
CA CYS A 21 1.09 -29.44 7.59
C CYS A 21 1.35 -28.71 6.26
N SER A 22 1.50 -29.44 5.14
CA SER A 22 1.73 -28.82 3.84
C SER A 22 0.51 -28.05 3.34
N VAL A 23 -0.71 -28.56 3.54
CA VAL A 23 -1.95 -27.83 3.21
C VAL A 23 -2.09 -26.57 4.07
N THR A 24 -1.86 -26.65 5.38
CA THR A 24 -1.92 -25.46 6.25
C THR A 24 -0.86 -24.43 5.91
N TYR A 25 0.35 -24.86 5.54
CA TYR A 25 1.42 -23.96 5.11
C TYR A 25 1.08 -23.29 3.78
N TRP A 26 0.50 -24.04 2.84
CA TRP A 26 0.04 -23.51 1.56
C TRP A 26 -1.10 -22.51 1.73
N LEU A 27 -2.09 -22.80 2.59
CA LEU A 27 -3.16 -21.86 2.94
C LEU A 27 -2.64 -20.61 3.64
N TYR A 28 -1.65 -20.75 4.52
CA TYR A 28 -1.00 -19.62 5.20
C TYR A 28 -0.32 -18.69 4.18
N GLN A 29 0.47 -19.26 3.27
CA GLN A 29 1.14 -18.52 2.19
C GLN A 29 0.14 -17.83 1.26
N ASN A 30 -0.94 -18.53 0.87
CA ASN A 30 -1.94 -17.95 -0.02
C ASN A 30 -2.70 -16.79 0.64
N ASN A 31 -2.91 -16.83 1.96
CA ASN A 31 -3.55 -15.74 2.70
C ASN A 31 -2.62 -14.50 2.88
N GLU A 32 -1.30 -14.66 2.80
CA GLU A 32 -0.37 -13.52 2.74
C GLU A 32 -0.29 -12.92 1.34
N ASN A 33 -0.34 -13.74 0.29
CA ASN A 33 -0.29 -13.31 -1.11
C ASN A 33 -1.62 -12.72 -1.63
N ASP A 34 -2.74 -12.89 -0.92
CA ASP A 34 -4.05 -12.39 -1.34
C ASP A 34 -4.32 -10.93 -0.94
N LYS A 35 -3.32 -10.21 -0.41
CA LYS A 35 -3.51 -8.83 0.05
C LYS A 35 -3.45 -7.85 -1.11
N ARG A 36 -4.51 -7.83 -1.94
CA ARG A 36 -4.88 -6.58 -2.61
C ARG A 36 -5.05 -5.54 -1.52
N PHE A 37 -4.17 -4.56 -1.52
CA PHE A 37 -4.24 -3.47 -0.57
C PHE A 37 -4.86 -2.29 -1.30
N GLU A 38 -6.11 -1.96 -1.00
CA GLU A 38 -6.79 -0.81 -1.58
C GLU A 38 -7.28 0.09 -0.45
N CYS A 39 -6.88 1.35 -0.48
CA CYS A 39 -7.21 2.27 0.60
C CYS A 39 -7.34 3.72 0.13
N TYR A 40 -8.14 4.48 0.86
CA TYR A 40 -8.37 5.90 0.58
C TYR A 40 -8.02 6.74 1.80
N SER A 41 -7.44 7.91 1.56
CA SER A 41 -7.10 8.91 2.58
C SER A 41 -7.53 10.30 2.09
N LEU A 42 -8.06 11.13 2.98
CA LEU A 42 -8.26 12.56 2.74
C LEU A 42 -7.28 13.32 3.62
N THR A 43 -6.31 13.99 3.00
CA THR A 43 -5.22 14.67 3.72
C THR A 43 -5.17 16.13 3.32
N THR A 44 -5.17 17.02 4.32
CA THR A 44 -4.92 18.46 4.11
C THR A 44 -3.48 18.77 4.49
N PHE A 45 -2.70 19.22 3.51
CA PHE A 45 -1.33 19.67 3.67
C PHE A 45 -1.34 21.18 3.98
N PRO A 46 -1.04 21.58 5.22
CA PRO A 46 -1.13 22.99 5.61
C PRO A 46 0.04 23.78 5.05
N LYS A 47 -0.24 25.00 4.59
CA LYS A 47 0.78 25.97 4.15
C LYS A 47 1.81 25.39 3.18
N ALA A 48 1.39 24.70 2.12
CA ALA A 48 2.31 24.33 1.03
C ALA A 48 2.63 25.61 0.25
N PRO A 49 3.71 26.36 0.51
CA PRO A 49 3.93 27.65 -0.13
C PRO A 49 4.27 27.37 -1.60
N PRO A 50 3.75 28.12 -2.59
CA PRO A 50 2.96 29.36 -2.50
C PRO A 50 1.43 29.18 -2.50
N VAL A 51 0.92 27.98 -2.24
CA VAL A 51 -0.40 27.49 -2.70
C VAL A 51 -1.53 27.57 -1.66
N GLY A 52 -1.24 27.87 -0.39
CA GLY A 52 -2.24 27.79 0.69
C GLY A 52 -2.35 26.37 1.26
N ASN A 53 -3.51 25.99 1.82
CA ASN A 53 -3.73 24.61 2.26
C ASN A 53 -4.19 23.77 1.07
N LEU A 54 -3.54 22.64 0.85
CA LEU A 54 -3.87 21.73 -0.25
C LEU A 54 -4.57 20.50 0.32
N THR A 55 -5.82 20.25 -0.09
CA THR A 55 -6.57 19.05 0.35
C THR A 55 -6.62 18.03 -0.76
N LEU A 56 -6.11 16.82 -0.49
CA LEU A 56 -6.00 15.74 -1.45
C LEU A 56 -6.76 14.50 -0.97
N LEU A 57 -7.60 13.97 -1.86
CA LEU A 57 -8.00 12.58 -1.83
C LEU A 57 -6.88 11.74 -2.45
N THR A 58 -6.34 10.82 -1.67
CA THR A 58 -5.33 9.86 -2.08
C THR A 58 -5.95 8.47 -2.13
N HIS A 59 -5.88 7.82 -3.28
CA HIS A 59 -6.25 6.42 -3.47
C HIS A 59 -4.97 5.62 -3.69
N PHE A 60 -4.73 4.61 -2.87
CA PHE A 60 -3.50 3.83 -2.92
C PHE A 60 -3.85 2.35 -3.09
N ILE A 61 -3.26 1.73 -4.10
CA ILE A 61 -3.52 0.35 -4.52
C ILE A 61 -2.20 -0.41 -4.64
N LEU A 62 -2.14 -1.61 -4.07
CA LEU A 62 -1.13 -2.63 -4.38
C LEU A 62 -1.83 -3.82 -5.04
N ASN A 63 -1.41 -4.13 -6.27
CA ASN A 63 -1.89 -5.25 -7.07
C ASN A 63 -1.06 -6.51 -6.82
N GLN A 64 -1.60 -7.68 -7.14
CA GLN A 64 -0.95 -8.97 -6.90
C GLN A 64 0.31 -9.19 -7.76
N ASP A 65 0.50 -8.41 -8.82
CA ASP A 65 1.63 -8.52 -9.75
C ASP A 65 2.85 -7.68 -9.31
N ASP A 66 2.95 -7.34 -8.01
CA ASP A 66 3.99 -6.46 -7.44
C ASP A 66 4.02 -5.04 -8.04
N GLU A 67 2.91 -4.62 -8.64
CA GLU A 67 2.69 -3.27 -9.17
C GLU A 67 1.69 -2.50 -8.29
N GLY A 68 1.87 -1.20 -8.17
CA GLY A 68 0.98 -0.33 -7.40
C GLY A 68 0.72 1.00 -8.09
N VAL A 69 -0.37 1.65 -7.65
CA VAL A 69 -0.73 2.99 -8.10
C VAL A 69 -1.17 3.85 -6.92
N ILE A 70 -0.71 5.10 -6.91
CA ILE A 70 -1.21 6.17 -6.03
C ILE A 70 -1.87 7.24 -6.89
N THR A 71 -3.15 7.48 -6.70
CA THR A 71 -3.85 8.59 -7.34
C THR A 71 -4.03 9.72 -6.34
N PHE A 72 -3.61 10.93 -6.72
CA PHE A 72 -3.80 12.16 -5.96
C PHE A 72 -4.79 13.05 -6.70
N THR A 73 -5.91 13.39 -6.07
CA THR A 73 -6.90 14.32 -6.62
C THR A 73 -7.30 15.34 -5.56
N GLY A 74 -7.31 16.61 -5.92
CA GLY A 74 -7.78 17.64 -5.01
C GLY A 74 -7.46 19.06 -5.45
N GLU A 75 -7.62 19.99 -4.53
CA GLU A 75 -7.46 21.42 -4.80
C GLU A 75 -7.00 22.16 -3.55
N ASN A 76 -6.47 23.36 -3.76
CA ASN A 76 -6.16 24.28 -2.67
C ASN A 76 -7.39 25.09 -2.24
N ASP A 77 -7.29 25.67 -1.04
CA ASP A 77 -8.34 26.50 -0.44
C ASP A 77 -8.29 27.98 -0.87
N ASP A 78 -7.36 28.37 -1.75
CA ASP A 78 -7.24 29.74 -2.26
C ASP A 78 -8.20 29.99 -3.44
N SER A 79 -9.17 30.88 -3.25
CA SER A 79 -10.12 31.28 -4.29
C SER A 79 -9.53 32.15 -5.39
N GLU A 80 -8.42 32.86 -5.13
CA GLU A 80 -7.79 33.75 -6.12
C GLU A 80 -6.76 33.00 -6.97
N SER A 81 -6.13 31.96 -6.42
CA SER A 81 -5.12 31.14 -7.10
C SER A 81 -5.45 29.64 -7.05
N LYS A 82 -6.63 29.28 -7.59
CA LYS A 82 -7.09 27.89 -7.57
C LYS A 82 -6.13 26.96 -8.31
N LEU A 83 -5.53 26.03 -7.58
CA LEU A 83 -4.67 24.97 -8.05
C LEU A 83 -5.37 23.64 -7.90
N GLN A 84 -5.29 22.84 -8.95
CA GLN A 84 -5.85 21.51 -9.02
C GLN A 84 -4.72 20.48 -9.11
N VAL A 85 -4.85 19.42 -8.34
CA VAL A 85 -3.97 18.25 -8.38
C VAL A 85 -4.76 17.10 -8.99
N SER A 86 -4.20 16.49 -10.01
CA SER A 86 -4.72 15.29 -10.65
C SER A 86 -3.55 14.50 -11.23
N ARG A 87 -2.99 13.60 -10.41
CA ARG A 87 -1.80 12.83 -10.77
C ARG A 87 -1.94 11.38 -10.37
N GLU A 88 -1.29 10.52 -11.12
CA GLU A 88 -1.10 9.12 -10.80
C GLU A 88 0.39 8.82 -10.67
N VAL A 89 0.73 8.01 -9.68
CA VAL A 89 2.08 7.51 -9.45
C VAL A 89 2.02 6.00 -9.57
N HIS A 90 2.53 5.47 -10.67
CA HIS A 90 2.66 4.04 -10.94
C HIS A 90 4.04 3.58 -10.47
N PHE A 91 4.12 2.41 -9.85
CA PHE A 91 5.38 1.91 -9.28
C PHE A 91 5.39 0.40 -9.14
N ASP A 92 6.59 -0.16 -9.08
CA ASP A 92 6.80 -1.54 -8.62
C ASP A 92 7.05 -1.53 -7.11
N TYR A 93 6.69 -2.62 -6.43
CA TYR A 93 6.91 -2.73 -5.00
C TYR A 93 7.46 -4.09 -4.57
N ARG A 94 8.02 -4.13 -3.36
CA ARG A 94 8.38 -5.37 -2.68
C ARG A 94 8.11 -5.27 -1.19
N TRP A 95 7.42 -6.25 -0.64
CA TRP A 95 7.28 -6.39 0.80
C TRP A 95 8.63 -6.74 1.43
N MET A 96 8.94 -6.03 2.50
CA MET A 96 10.07 -6.27 3.39
C MET A 96 9.56 -6.72 4.76
N GLU A 97 10.47 -7.20 5.60
CA GLU A 97 10.13 -7.64 6.96
C GLU A 97 9.40 -6.56 7.77
N ASN A 98 8.49 -6.99 8.64
CA ASN A 98 7.77 -6.17 9.62
C ASN A 98 6.85 -5.09 9.00
N GLY A 99 6.18 -5.39 7.87
CA GLY A 99 5.20 -4.47 7.25
C GLY A 99 5.85 -3.28 6.56
N LYS A 100 7.13 -3.40 6.21
CA LYS A 100 7.85 -2.42 5.40
C LYS A 100 7.59 -2.71 3.92
N LEU A 101 7.43 -1.67 3.14
CA LEU A 101 7.26 -1.74 1.69
C LEU A 101 8.39 -0.96 1.03
N ASN A 102 9.10 -1.58 0.09
CA ASN A 102 10.00 -0.87 -0.80
C ASN A 102 9.27 -0.54 -2.10
N ILE A 103 9.27 0.72 -2.51
CA ILE A 103 8.71 1.20 -3.77
C ILE A 103 9.85 1.63 -4.69
N PHE A 104 9.81 1.21 -5.96
CA PHE A 104 10.84 1.50 -6.96
C PHE A 104 10.22 1.60 -8.36
N ASN A 105 11.02 1.92 -9.38
CA ASN A 105 10.58 2.10 -10.76
C ASN A 105 9.39 3.06 -10.90
N ILE A 106 9.46 4.20 -10.20
CA ILE A 106 8.36 5.15 -10.11
C ILE A 106 8.17 5.89 -11.43
N ASN A 107 6.94 5.89 -11.93
CA ASN A 107 6.49 6.67 -13.09
C ASN A 107 5.31 7.55 -12.71
N VAL A 108 5.33 8.82 -13.10
CA VAL A 108 4.29 9.79 -12.75
C VAL A 108 3.53 10.22 -14.00
N VAL A 109 2.21 10.10 -13.96
CA VAL A 109 1.30 10.57 -14.99
C VAL A 109 0.59 11.83 -14.47
N ILE A 110 0.74 12.93 -15.21
CA ILE A 110 0.12 14.22 -14.90
C ILE A 110 -1.10 14.37 -15.81
N ASN A 111 -2.29 14.50 -15.22
CA ASN A 111 -3.52 14.65 -16.00
C ASN A 111 -3.68 16.10 -16.50
N GLN A 112 -4.49 16.28 -17.53
CA GLN A 112 -4.70 17.59 -18.16
C GLN A 112 -5.30 18.65 -17.22
N SER A 113 -5.99 18.23 -16.16
CA SER A 113 -6.59 19.12 -15.16
C SER A 113 -5.62 19.50 -14.03
N ASP A 114 -4.42 18.92 -14.00
CA ASP A 114 -3.40 19.24 -13.02
C ASP A 114 -2.76 20.60 -13.34
N THR A 115 -2.75 21.51 -12.37
CA THR A 115 -2.17 22.84 -12.51
C THR A 115 -1.05 23.12 -11.51
N ILE A 116 -0.78 22.19 -10.59
CA ILE A 116 0.34 22.32 -9.64
C ILE A 116 1.67 22.06 -10.36
N SER A 117 2.74 22.74 -9.96
CA SER A 117 4.07 22.44 -10.49
C SER A 117 4.69 21.21 -9.81
N ASP A 118 5.53 20.48 -10.55
CA ASP A 118 6.23 19.31 -10.02
C ASP A 118 7.06 19.63 -8.78
N ASP A 119 7.74 20.78 -8.76
CA ASP A 119 8.59 21.15 -7.63
C ASP A 119 7.77 21.37 -6.35
N VAL A 120 6.60 22.03 -6.45
CA VAL A 120 5.70 22.18 -5.32
C VAL A 120 5.14 20.83 -4.89
N PHE A 121 4.72 19.99 -5.84
CA PHE A 121 4.18 18.67 -5.52
C PHE A 121 5.21 17.76 -4.83
N LYS A 122 6.46 17.71 -5.34
CA LYS A 122 7.53 16.89 -4.77
C LYS A 122 7.93 17.31 -3.36
N VAL A 123 7.96 18.61 -3.09
CA VAL A 123 8.36 19.15 -1.79
C VAL A 123 7.26 18.95 -0.75
N ASN A 124 5.99 19.08 -1.14
CA ASN A 124 4.89 19.16 -0.17
C ASN A 124 4.03 17.88 -0.09
N VAL A 125 3.95 17.09 -1.16
CA VAL A 125 3.02 15.95 -1.26
C VAL A 125 3.77 14.63 -1.36
N PHE A 126 4.46 14.39 -2.48
CA PHE A 126 5.11 13.10 -2.74
C PHE A 126 6.39 13.28 -3.56
N ASN A 127 7.54 12.96 -2.95
CA ASN A 127 8.84 13.07 -3.59
C ASN A 127 9.19 11.79 -4.38
N PHE A 128 8.88 11.79 -5.67
CA PHE A 128 9.16 10.70 -6.61
C PHE A 128 10.55 10.74 -7.27
N GLN A 129 11.44 11.66 -6.88
CA GLN A 129 12.81 11.70 -7.43
C GLN A 129 13.76 10.70 -6.76
N ARG A 130 13.33 10.06 -5.68
CA ARG A 130 14.12 9.03 -5.03
C ARG A 130 14.05 7.73 -5.84
N PRO A 131 15.18 7.06 -6.09
CA PRO A 131 15.18 5.80 -6.84
C PRO A 131 14.39 4.70 -6.11
N GLU A 132 14.38 4.78 -4.78
CA GLU A 132 13.64 3.88 -3.89
C GLU A 132 12.97 4.69 -2.77
N ILE A 133 11.76 4.29 -2.39
CA ILE A 133 10.99 4.86 -1.28
C ILE A 133 10.61 3.73 -0.32
N HIS A 134 11.09 3.83 0.93
CA HIS A 134 10.70 2.92 1.99
C HIS A 134 9.48 3.46 2.75
N MET A 135 8.42 2.67 2.76
CA MET A 135 7.19 2.94 3.50
C MET A 135 6.92 1.87 4.55
N PHE A 136 6.08 2.21 5.50
CA PHE A 136 5.55 1.31 6.52
C PHE A 136 4.04 1.28 6.39
N ILE A 137 3.47 0.09 6.36
CA ILE A 137 2.03 -0.13 6.35
C ILE A 137 1.68 -0.88 7.63
N HIS A 138 1.11 -0.16 8.59
CA HIS A 138 0.67 -0.74 9.86
C HIS A 138 -0.84 -0.80 9.91
N ARG A 139 -1.39 -2.01 10.14
CA ARG A 139 -2.82 -2.18 10.36
C ARG A 139 -3.20 -1.72 11.76
N PHE A 140 -4.18 -0.84 11.86
CA PHE A 140 -4.80 -0.40 13.09
C PHE A 140 -6.31 -0.59 13.00
N LYS A 141 -6.83 -1.68 13.60
CA LYS A 141 -8.23 -2.11 13.48
C LYS A 141 -8.67 -2.23 12.00
N ASN A 142 -9.53 -1.32 11.55
CA ASN A 142 -10.16 -1.29 10.22
C ASN A 142 -9.48 -0.27 9.28
N SER A 143 -8.31 0.23 9.69
CA SER A 143 -7.56 1.25 8.98
C SER A 143 -6.10 0.82 8.85
N TYR A 144 -5.39 1.45 7.92
CA TYR A 144 -3.97 1.34 7.81
C TYR A 144 -3.32 2.70 7.98
N VAL A 145 -2.11 2.64 8.50
CA VAL A 145 -1.28 3.76 8.84
C VAL A 145 -0.11 3.69 7.86
N LEU A 146 -0.14 4.56 6.85
CA LEU A 146 0.85 4.65 5.78
C LEU A 146 1.88 5.72 6.15
N GLY A 147 3.10 5.30 6.46
CA GLY A 147 4.19 6.23 6.78
C GLY A 147 5.39 6.03 5.87
N SER A 148 6.26 7.03 5.79
CA SER A 148 7.62 6.88 5.25
C SER A 148 8.66 7.19 6.32
N LEU A 149 9.93 6.91 6.05
CA LEU A 149 11.03 7.36 6.92
C LEU A 149 11.17 8.89 6.99
N SER A 150 10.60 9.64 6.05
CA SER A 150 10.91 11.07 5.81
C SER A 150 9.72 12.03 5.98
N SER A 151 8.47 11.53 6.02
CA SER A 151 7.26 12.34 5.96
C SER A 151 6.08 11.63 6.66
N PRO A 152 5.17 12.37 7.35
CA PRO A 152 4.14 11.81 8.19
C PRO A 152 3.02 11.06 7.45
N ILE A 153 2.17 10.50 8.30
CA ILE A 153 1.60 9.18 8.22
C ILE A 153 0.12 9.32 7.82
N SER A 154 -0.23 9.11 6.56
CA SER A 154 -1.63 9.15 6.14
C SER A 154 -2.37 7.94 6.73
N MET A 155 -3.50 8.19 7.40
CA MET A 155 -4.39 7.12 7.86
C MET A 155 -5.39 6.85 6.75
N CYS A 156 -5.37 5.63 6.22
CA CYS A 156 -6.26 5.22 5.17
C CYS A 156 -7.24 4.16 5.68
N VAL A 157 -8.46 4.17 5.16
CA VAL A 157 -9.48 3.18 5.51
C VAL A 157 -9.51 2.12 4.43
N ASP A 158 -9.57 0.86 4.87
CA ASP A 158 -9.72 -0.29 3.99
C ASP A 158 -11.05 -0.17 3.22
N LYS A 159 -11.03 -0.36 1.91
CA LYS A 159 -12.24 -0.26 1.06
C LYS A 159 -13.36 -1.16 1.55
N ASP A 160 -13.03 -2.38 2.00
CA ASP A 160 -14.03 -3.38 2.42
C ASP A 160 -14.71 -3.02 3.75
N ASN A 161 -14.20 -2.01 4.47
CA ASN A 161 -14.74 -1.55 5.76
C ASN A 161 -15.37 -0.14 5.67
N MET A 162 -15.65 0.37 4.48
CA MET A 162 -16.35 1.64 4.27
C MET A 162 -17.89 1.54 4.35
N LEU A 163 -18.44 0.40 4.78
CA LEU A 163 -19.88 0.12 4.94
C LEU A 163 -20.27 -0.15 6.39
#